data_AF-A0A7L0K3R5-F1
#
_entry.id   AF-A0A7L0K3R5-F1
#
_cell.length_a   1.000
_cell.length_b   1.000
_cell.length_c   1.000
_cell.angle_alpha   90.00
_cell.angle_beta   90.00
_cell.angle_gamma   90.00
#
_symmetry.space_group_name_H-M   'P 1'
#
loop_
_entity.id
_entity.type
_entity.pdbx_description
1 polymer ?
#
loop_
_entity_poly.entity_id
_entity_poly.type
_entity_poly.pdbx_seq_one_letter_code
_entity_poly.pdbx_strand_id
1 'polypeptide(L)'
;YPSGNLAIIVVRERKQFICIVQEDKPNNAEIQAVFNSNGRSTCFYPHGTVWLNMNVQGGQYLDQAGSRVRRWTWPNSVTSSGMHVPLSPIFISLNQHVGVRIVAQDKIAVSFLAMGQQAKFNVGTRVQVSQASQLHPPTRLSEDDLLLLALRVRILRLFDKLRGCLNFPSNEQWDKIKPPAYLITQTLKILHLCTMSDISEELRSLVRAIVNA
;
A
#
# COMPACT_ATOMS: atom_id res chain seq x y z
N TYR A 1 27.89 4.84 2.61
CA TYR A 1 28.11 4.45 1.19
C TYR A 1 29.58 4.59 0.85
N PRO A 2 30.08 3.99 -0.26
CA PRO A 2 31.42 4.28 -0.77
C PRO A 2 31.69 5.78 -0.99
N SER A 3 30.63 6.54 -1.30
CA SER A 3 30.63 8.00 -1.43
C SER A 3 30.87 8.77 -0.12
N GLY A 4 30.84 8.10 1.05
CA GLY A 4 30.84 8.74 2.36
C GLY A 4 29.47 9.17 2.88
N ASN A 5 28.43 9.14 2.05
CA ASN A 5 27.07 9.50 2.49
C ASN A 5 26.49 8.47 3.47
N LEU A 6 25.57 8.92 4.31
CA LEU A 6 24.88 8.09 5.30
C LEU A 6 23.93 7.10 4.60
N ALA A 7 24.07 5.81 4.90
CA ALA A 7 23.28 4.77 4.25
C ALA A 7 22.12 4.27 5.11
N ILE A 8 22.41 3.89 6.35
CA ILE A 8 21.46 3.25 7.24
C ILE A 8 21.65 3.83 8.64
N ILE A 9 20.56 4.32 9.22
CA ILE A 9 20.50 4.73 10.63
C ILE A 9 19.69 3.68 11.38
N VAL A 10 20.23 3.16 12.48
CA VAL A 10 19.50 2.31 13.42
C VAL A 10 19.51 2.97 14.78
N VAL A 11 18.34 3.45 15.22
CA VAL A 11 18.16 3.97 16.58
C VAL A 11 17.48 2.89 17.41
N ARG A 12 18.01 2.62 18.60
CA ARG A 12 17.48 1.59 19.52
C ARG A 12 17.27 2.19 20.89
N GLU A 13 16.08 2.01 21.43
CA GLU A 13 15.71 2.34 22.81
C GLU A 13 15.08 1.12 23.47
N ARG A 14 15.77 0.53 24.46
CA ARG A 14 15.33 -0.70 25.15
C ARG A 14 15.00 -1.81 24.15
N LYS A 15 13.72 -2.18 24.02
CA LYS A 15 13.20 -3.21 23.11
C LYS A 15 12.65 -2.64 21.79
N GLN A 16 12.67 -1.33 21.63
CA GLN A 16 12.20 -0.64 20.43
C GLN A 16 13.37 -0.24 19.56
N PHE A 17 13.15 -0.24 18.25
CA PHE A 17 14.09 0.29 17.29
C PHE A 17 13.37 0.88 16.08
N ILE A 18 14.08 1.78 15.41
CA ILE A 18 13.75 2.25 14.07
C ILE A 18 14.99 2.11 13.20
N CYS A 19 14.82 1.51 12.02
CA CYS A 19 15.84 1.43 10.99
C CYS A 19 15.38 2.30 9.82
N ILE A 20 16.21 3.25 9.43
CA ILE A 20 15.96 4.19 8.34
C ILE A 20 17.04 3.97 7.29
N VAL A 21 16.64 3.75 6.04
CA VAL A 21 17.54 3.70 4.89
C VAL A 21 17.44 5.02 4.15
N GLN A 22 18.58 5.64 3.85
CA GLN A 22 18.67 6.91 3.13
C GLN A 22 19.28 6.73 1.75
N GLU A 23 18.95 7.65 0.85
CA GLU A 23 19.59 7.73 -0.46
C GLU A 23 21.09 8.03 -0.37
N ASP A 24 21.84 7.59 -1.38
CA ASP A 24 23.24 7.95 -1.55
C ASP A 24 23.36 9.36 -2.15
N LYS A 25 22.98 10.38 -1.36
CA LYS A 25 23.07 11.80 -1.73
C LYS A 25 23.72 12.61 -0.60
N PRO A 26 24.53 13.63 -0.92
CA PRO A 26 25.22 14.43 0.09
C PRO A 26 24.29 15.42 0.81
N ASN A 27 23.32 15.99 0.10
CA ASN A 27 22.35 16.95 0.65
C ASN A 27 20.93 16.49 0.33
N ASN A 28 19.99 16.77 1.24
CA ASN A 28 18.57 16.45 1.08
C ASN A 28 18.32 14.98 0.71
N ALA A 29 19.06 14.06 1.33
CA ALA A 29 18.89 12.64 1.10
C ALA A 29 17.50 12.19 1.54
N GLU A 30 16.74 11.61 0.61
CA GLU A 30 15.40 11.12 0.90
C GLU A 30 15.46 9.77 1.65
N ILE A 31 14.37 9.46 2.35
CA ILE A 31 14.21 8.18 3.03
C ILE A 31 13.72 7.15 2.01
N GLN A 32 14.50 6.08 1.81
CA GLN A 32 14.14 4.99 0.93
C GLN A 32 13.37 3.88 1.64
N ALA A 33 13.59 3.70 2.94
CA ALA A 33 12.80 2.76 3.74
C ALA A 33 12.82 3.10 5.22
N VAL A 34 11.75 2.71 5.91
CA VAL A 34 11.63 2.77 7.37
C VAL A 34 11.11 1.44 7.88
N PHE A 35 11.76 0.87 8.88
CA PHE A 35 11.33 -0.32 9.59
C PHE A 35 11.26 -0.02 11.08
N ASN A 36 10.11 -0.24 11.69
CA ASN A 36 9.89 -0.01 13.10
C ASN A 36 9.66 -1.34 13.83
N SER A 37 10.22 -1.45 15.03
CA SER A 37 9.99 -2.55 15.97
C SER A 37 8.52 -2.85 16.29
N ASN A 38 7.59 -1.92 16.07
CA ASN A 38 6.15 -2.19 16.18
C ASN A 38 5.56 -2.97 14.98
N GLY A 39 6.39 -3.42 14.05
CA GLY A 39 6.01 -4.19 12.87
C GLY A 39 5.56 -3.35 11.69
N ARG A 40 5.46 -2.01 11.82
CA ARG A 40 5.19 -1.11 10.69
C ARG A 40 6.46 -0.90 9.89
N SER A 41 6.34 -1.05 8.58
CA SER A 41 7.46 -0.78 7.67
C SER A 41 6.96 -0.24 6.34
N THR A 42 7.75 0.65 5.74
CA THR A 42 7.47 1.25 4.44
C THR A 42 8.76 1.30 3.62
N CYS A 43 8.67 0.99 2.33
CA CYS A 43 9.73 1.21 1.36
C CYS A 43 9.21 2.12 0.25
N PHE A 44 10.09 2.94 -0.32
CA PHE A 44 9.78 3.90 -1.36
C PHE A 44 10.55 3.57 -2.63
N TYR A 45 9.95 3.87 -3.78
CA TYR A 45 10.70 3.99 -5.01
C TYR A 45 11.58 5.25 -4.98
N PRO A 46 12.59 5.37 -5.86
CA PRO A 46 13.47 6.55 -5.93
C PRO A 46 12.74 7.89 -6.18
N HIS A 47 11.51 7.88 -6.70
CA HIS A 47 10.66 9.07 -6.86
C HIS A 47 9.73 9.33 -5.67
N GLY A 48 9.98 8.71 -4.52
CA GLY A 48 9.26 8.93 -3.28
C GLY A 48 7.89 8.25 -3.18
N THR A 49 7.41 7.58 -4.24
CA THR A 49 6.14 6.83 -4.18
C THR A 49 6.30 5.57 -3.34
N VAL A 50 5.28 5.21 -2.56
CA VAL A 50 5.30 4.00 -1.74
C VAL A 50 5.39 2.77 -2.63
N TRP A 51 6.42 1.97 -2.41
CA TRP A 51 6.63 0.68 -3.07
C TRP A 51 6.04 -0.46 -2.24
N LEU A 52 6.26 -0.41 -0.93
CA LEU A 52 5.80 -1.45 -0.02
C LEU A 52 5.34 -0.81 1.28
N ASN A 53 4.23 -1.31 1.82
CA ASN A 53 3.77 -0.96 3.15
C ASN A 53 3.30 -2.22 3.87
N MET A 54 3.76 -2.41 5.10
CA MET A 54 3.41 -3.57 5.91
C MET A 54 3.26 -3.21 7.39
N ASN A 55 2.49 -4.03 8.08
CA ASN A 55 2.22 -3.94 9.52
C ASN A 55 2.15 -5.35 10.13
N VAL A 56 1.67 -5.46 11.38
CA VAL A 56 1.54 -6.72 12.11
C VAL A 56 0.49 -7.69 11.56
N GLN A 57 -0.40 -7.26 10.66
CA GLN A 57 -1.42 -8.10 10.03
C GLN A 57 -0.95 -8.65 8.67
N GLY A 58 -0.15 -7.88 7.94
CA GLY A 58 0.31 -8.28 6.61
C GLY A 58 0.99 -7.12 5.89
N GLY A 59 0.90 -7.12 4.56
CA GLY A 59 1.42 -6.02 3.76
C GLY A 59 0.89 -5.99 2.35
N GLN A 60 1.31 -4.96 1.64
CA GLN A 60 0.96 -4.71 0.25
C GLN A 60 2.17 -4.21 -0.54
N TYR A 61 2.21 -4.62 -1.80
CA TYR A 61 3.20 -4.22 -2.78
C TYR A 61 2.50 -3.37 -3.84
N LEU A 62 3.07 -2.20 -4.13
CA LEU A 62 2.52 -1.23 -5.07
C LEU A 62 3.48 -1.03 -6.25
N ASP A 63 2.91 -0.73 -7.42
CA ASP A 63 3.69 -0.27 -8.57
C ASP A 63 4.07 1.21 -8.44
N GLN A 64 4.84 1.70 -9.42
CA GLN A 64 5.32 3.09 -9.43
C GLN A 64 4.18 4.13 -9.55
N ALA A 65 3.00 3.72 -10.02
CA ALA A 65 1.80 4.57 -10.08
C ALA A 65 0.97 4.50 -8.78
N GLY A 66 1.44 3.77 -7.77
CA GLY A 66 0.74 3.58 -6.49
C GLY A 66 -0.43 2.61 -6.58
N SER A 67 -0.56 1.83 -7.65
CA SER A 67 -1.58 0.78 -7.75
C SER A 67 -1.11 -0.48 -7.03
N ARG A 68 -2.03 -1.12 -6.29
CA ARG A 68 -1.72 -2.33 -5.53
C ARG A 68 -1.58 -3.54 -6.46
N VAL A 69 -0.36 -4.08 -6.55
CA VAL A 69 -0.02 -5.27 -7.34
C VAL A 69 -0.23 -6.55 -6.52
N ARG A 70 0.10 -6.51 -5.23
CA ARG A 70 0.02 -7.69 -4.35
C ARG A 70 -0.38 -7.31 -2.94
N ARG A 71 -1.06 -8.25 -2.26
CA ARG A 71 -1.35 -8.21 -0.82
C ARG A 71 -1.07 -9.57 -0.20
N TRP A 72 -0.62 -9.59 1.04
CA TRP A 72 -0.45 -10.81 1.82
C TRP A 72 -0.86 -10.57 3.27
N THR A 73 -1.15 -11.66 3.98
CA THR A 73 -1.35 -11.67 5.43
C THR A 73 -0.29 -12.55 6.10
N TRP A 74 0.05 -12.23 7.35
CA TRP A 74 0.96 -13.07 8.12
C TRP A 74 0.21 -14.29 8.67
N PRO A 75 0.87 -15.47 8.81
CA PRO A 75 0.20 -16.68 9.29
C PRO A 75 -0.43 -16.56 10.70
N ASN A 76 0.08 -15.65 11.54
CA ASN A 76 -0.36 -15.47 12.93
C ASN A 76 -1.24 -14.22 13.14
N SER A 77 -1.75 -13.58 12.09
CA SER A 77 -2.65 -12.43 12.26
C SER A 77 -4.02 -12.91 12.72
N VAL A 78 -4.38 -12.63 13.98
CA VAL A 78 -5.58 -13.17 14.68
C VAL A 78 -6.92 -12.65 14.11
N THR A 79 -6.90 -11.76 13.13
CA THR A 79 -8.09 -11.19 12.50
C THR A 79 -8.64 -12.08 11.38
N SER A 80 -9.56 -12.96 11.78
CA SER A 80 -10.84 -13.38 11.15
C SER A 80 -10.86 -13.89 9.69
N SER A 81 -11.43 -15.09 9.51
CA SER A 81 -12.40 -15.53 8.47
C SER A 81 -12.21 -15.17 6.99
N GLY A 82 -11.10 -14.55 6.59
CA GLY A 82 -10.78 -14.16 5.23
C GLY A 82 -9.79 -15.11 4.58
N MET A 83 -9.75 -15.09 3.24
CA MET A 83 -8.79 -15.86 2.46
C MET A 83 -7.37 -15.36 2.75
N HIS A 84 -6.60 -16.12 3.52
CA HIS A 84 -5.20 -15.84 3.80
C HIS A 84 -4.39 -16.04 2.53
N VAL A 85 -3.84 -14.94 1.99
CA VAL A 85 -2.88 -15.02 0.88
C VAL A 85 -1.48 -15.05 1.49
N PRO A 86 -0.78 -16.19 1.42
CA PRO A 86 0.56 -16.30 1.98
C PRO A 86 1.54 -15.39 1.24
N LEU A 87 2.55 -14.91 1.95
CA LEU A 87 3.65 -14.18 1.35
C LEU A 87 4.49 -15.14 0.50
N SER A 88 4.72 -14.81 -0.77
CA SER A 88 5.91 -15.30 -1.47
C SER A 88 7.07 -14.33 -1.21
N PRO A 89 8.32 -14.80 -1.05
CA PRO A 89 9.47 -13.94 -0.75
C PRO A 89 9.54 -12.70 -1.65
N ILE A 90 9.78 -11.54 -1.03
CA ILE A 90 9.93 -10.26 -1.72
C ILE A 90 11.38 -9.80 -1.61
N PHE A 91 11.91 -9.31 -2.72
CA PHE A 91 13.22 -8.68 -2.82
C PHE A 91 13.06 -7.30 -3.43
N ILE A 92 13.64 -6.29 -2.80
CA ILE A 92 13.60 -4.90 -3.25
C ILE A 92 15.04 -4.40 -3.28
N SER A 93 15.49 -3.86 -4.42
CA SER A 93 16.72 -3.07 -4.48
C SER A 93 16.33 -1.62 -4.29
N LEU A 94 16.59 -1.06 -3.10
CA LEU A 94 16.27 0.34 -2.81
C LEU A 94 17.19 1.28 -3.59
N ASN A 95 18.46 0.88 -3.71
CA ASN A 95 19.45 1.50 -4.59
C ASN A 95 20.50 0.47 -5.02
N GLN A 96 21.63 0.92 -5.57
CA GLN A 96 22.73 0.07 -6.05
C GLN A 96 23.45 -0.70 -4.92
N HIS A 97 23.43 -0.18 -3.70
CA HIS A 97 24.14 -0.75 -2.55
C HIS A 97 23.20 -1.36 -1.51
N VAL A 98 21.93 -0.91 -1.42
CA VAL A 98 20.99 -1.35 -0.38
C VAL A 98 19.83 -2.13 -0.97
N GLY A 99 19.57 -3.31 -0.40
CA GLY A 99 18.40 -4.14 -0.71
C GLY A 99 17.67 -4.63 0.53
N VAL A 100 16.40 -4.99 0.35
CA VAL A 100 15.50 -5.52 1.39
C VAL A 100 15.01 -6.89 0.95
N ARG A 101 15.07 -7.87 1.86
CA ARG A 101 14.51 -9.21 1.68
C ARG A 101 13.44 -9.48 2.74
N ILE A 102 12.25 -9.86 2.32
CA ILE A 102 11.10 -10.14 3.19
C ILE A 102 10.67 -11.58 2.96
N VAL A 103 10.76 -12.42 3.99
CA VAL A 103 10.36 -13.84 3.93
C VAL A 103 9.27 -14.15 4.94
N ALA A 104 9.31 -13.51 6.11
CA ALA A 104 8.30 -13.63 7.16
C ALA A 104 8.31 -12.35 8.01
N GLN A 105 7.34 -12.20 8.90
CA GLN A 105 7.20 -11.03 9.79
C GLN A 105 8.48 -10.72 10.60
N ASP A 106 9.16 -11.77 11.07
CA ASP A 106 10.39 -11.72 11.87
C ASP A 106 11.67 -11.97 11.05
N LYS A 107 11.52 -12.20 9.74
CA LYS A 107 12.61 -12.47 8.79
C LYS A 107 12.59 -11.43 7.69
N ILE A 108 12.93 -10.21 8.08
CA ILE A 108 13.05 -9.06 7.19
C ILE A 108 14.49 -8.56 7.30
N ALA A 109 15.26 -8.64 6.22
CA ALA A 109 16.67 -8.28 6.23
C ALA A 109 16.92 -7.08 5.32
N VAL A 110 17.54 -6.04 5.86
CA VAL A 110 18.18 -4.98 5.07
C VAL A 110 19.63 -5.40 4.84
N SER A 111 20.07 -5.38 3.59
CA SER A 111 21.44 -5.70 3.20
C SER A 111 22.10 -4.47 2.58
N PHE A 112 23.31 -4.15 3.03
CA PHE A 112 24.19 -3.16 2.41
C PHE A 112 25.36 -3.91 1.77
N LEU A 113 25.58 -3.72 0.48
CA LEU A 113 26.65 -4.32 -0.30
C LEU A 113 27.51 -3.22 -0.91
N ALA A 114 28.81 -3.26 -0.64
CA ALA A 114 29.78 -2.37 -1.25
C ALA A 114 31.16 -3.02 -1.26
N MET A 115 31.94 -2.80 -2.33
CA MET A 115 33.34 -3.25 -2.42
C MET A 115 33.53 -4.75 -2.12
N GLY A 116 32.61 -5.60 -2.58
CA GLY A 116 32.63 -7.04 -2.33
C GLY A 116 32.27 -7.47 -0.91
N GLN A 117 31.93 -6.53 -0.01
CA GLN A 117 31.55 -6.80 1.37
C GLN A 117 30.05 -6.57 1.59
N GLN A 118 29.45 -7.37 2.45
CA GLN A 118 28.02 -7.30 2.75
C GLN A 118 27.75 -7.24 4.25
N ALA A 119 26.99 -6.23 4.67
CA ALA A 119 26.38 -6.15 5.99
C ALA A 119 24.89 -6.47 5.90
N LYS A 120 24.37 -7.26 6.84
CA LYS A 120 22.94 -7.61 6.92
C LYS A 120 22.39 -7.31 8.30
N PHE A 121 21.23 -6.67 8.32
CA PHE A 121 20.52 -6.29 9.54
C PHE A 121 19.14 -6.93 9.50
N ASN A 122 18.80 -7.76 10.49
CA ASN A 122 17.42 -8.19 10.67
C ASN A 122 16.63 -7.05 11.31
N VAL A 123 15.61 -6.57 10.58
CA VAL A 123 14.67 -5.53 10.98
C VAL A 123 13.25 -6.08 11.12
N GLY A 124 13.07 -7.40 10.94
CA GLY A 124 11.82 -8.10 11.18
C GLY A 124 11.51 -8.16 12.67
N THR A 125 10.24 -7.99 13.03
CA THR A 125 9.81 -8.08 14.43
C THR A 125 8.56 -8.94 14.54
N ARG A 126 8.61 -9.95 15.42
CA ARG A 126 7.45 -10.75 15.78
C ARG A 126 6.62 -10.00 16.81
N VAL A 127 5.77 -9.09 16.36
CA VAL A 127 4.80 -8.41 17.23
C VAL A 127 3.49 -9.17 17.18
N GLN A 128 3.05 -9.67 18.33
CA GLN A 128 1.68 -10.18 18.49
C GLN A 128 0.74 -8.99 18.70
N VAL A 129 -0.41 -9.02 18.08
CA VAL A 129 -1.46 -8.02 18.32
C VAL A 129 -2.00 -8.26 19.71
N SER A 130 -1.67 -7.38 20.67
CA SER A 130 -2.35 -7.37 21.97
C SER A 130 -3.86 -7.21 21.72
N GLN A 131 -4.70 -8.04 22.34
CA GLN A 131 -6.15 -8.00 22.13
C GLN A 131 -6.76 -6.60 22.35
N ALA A 132 -6.17 -5.81 23.26
CA ALA A 132 -6.57 -4.42 23.54
C ALA A 132 -6.33 -3.42 22.39
N SER A 133 -5.49 -3.79 21.41
CA SER A 133 -5.19 -2.99 20.21
C SER A 133 -5.71 -3.65 18.94
N GLN A 134 -6.64 -4.61 19.07
CA GLN A 134 -7.50 -4.97 17.97
C GLN A 134 -8.34 -3.74 17.62
N LEU A 135 -7.79 -2.87 16.75
CA LEU A 135 -8.60 -2.44 15.64
C LEU A 135 -9.22 -3.73 15.13
N HIS A 136 -10.55 -3.73 15.13
CA HIS A 136 -11.37 -4.82 14.66
C HIS A 136 -10.69 -5.48 13.44
N PRO A 137 -11.00 -6.75 13.10
CA PRO A 137 -10.67 -7.26 11.79
C PRO A 137 -10.98 -6.24 10.67
N PRO A 138 -10.55 -6.38 9.41
CA PRO A 138 -11.20 -5.59 8.35
C PRO A 138 -12.69 -5.99 8.34
N THR A 139 -13.47 -5.39 9.24
CA THR A 139 -14.75 -5.86 9.78
C THR A 139 -15.72 -4.92 9.14
N ARG A 140 -16.18 -5.34 7.95
CA ARG A 140 -17.10 -4.57 7.12
C ARG A 140 -16.43 -3.27 6.64
N LEU A 141 -16.59 -2.96 5.36
CA LEU A 141 -16.26 -1.60 4.91
C LEU A 141 -17.14 -0.67 5.73
N SER A 142 -16.55 0.32 6.41
CA SER A 142 -17.35 1.34 7.09
C SER A 142 -18.19 2.09 6.05
N GLU A 143 -19.24 2.76 6.53
CA GLU A 143 -20.07 3.62 5.68
C GLU A 143 -19.21 4.66 4.95
N ASP A 144 -18.25 5.24 5.67
CA ASP A 144 -17.27 6.18 5.13
C ASP A 144 -16.37 5.54 4.07
N ASP A 145 -15.91 4.30 4.27
CA ASP A 145 -15.09 3.60 3.27
C ASP A 145 -15.86 3.39 1.96
N LEU A 146 -17.14 3.04 2.04
CA LEU A 146 -18.00 2.88 0.87
C LEU A 146 -18.22 4.21 0.16
N LEU A 147 -18.43 5.29 0.91
CA LEU A 147 -18.56 6.63 0.36
C LEU A 147 -17.27 7.09 -0.32
N LEU A 148 -16.11 6.86 0.32
CA LEU A 148 -14.79 7.17 -0.26
C LEU A 148 -14.53 6.37 -1.55
N LEU A 149 -14.91 5.09 -1.59
CA LEU A 149 -14.83 4.28 -2.80
C LEU A 149 -15.75 4.82 -3.90
N ALA A 150 -16.97 5.20 -3.56
CA ALA A 150 -17.93 5.79 -4.50
C ALA A 150 -17.40 7.11 -5.09
N LEU A 151 -16.91 8.01 -4.23
CA LEU A 151 -16.30 9.28 -4.61
C LEU A 151 -15.07 9.07 -5.49
N ARG A 152 -14.22 8.10 -5.17
CA ARG A 152 -13.06 7.73 -6.00
C ARG A 152 -13.49 7.35 -7.42
N VAL A 153 -14.51 6.51 -7.56
CA VAL A 153 -15.02 6.12 -8.89
C VAL A 153 -15.59 7.32 -9.63
N ARG A 154 -16.33 8.21 -8.95
CA ARG A 154 -16.83 9.45 -9.55
C ARG A 154 -15.70 10.34 -10.06
N ILE A 155 -14.64 10.55 -9.26
CA ILE A 155 -13.47 11.32 -9.67
C ILE A 155 -12.81 10.71 -10.90
N LEU A 156 -12.62 9.39 -10.93
CA LEU A 156 -12.01 8.72 -12.07
C LEU A 156 -12.89 8.81 -13.34
N ARG A 157 -14.21 8.74 -13.21
CA ARG A 157 -15.15 8.99 -14.33
C ARG A 157 -15.06 10.42 -14.84
N LEU A 158 -14.94 11.41 -13.96
CA LEU A 158 -14.75 12.80 -14.36
C LEU A 158 -13.43 12.99 -15.11
N PHE A 159 -12.34 12.37 -14.66
CA PHE A 159 -11.08 12.39 -15.40
C PHE A 159 -11.18 11.71 -16.77
N ASP A 160 -11.92 10.61 -16.86
CA ASP A 160 -12.17 9.93 -18.13
C ASP A 160 -12.97 10.81 -19.11
N LYS A 161 -14.04 11.47 -18.62
CA LYS A 161 -14.80 12.47 -19.40
C LYS A 161 -13.90 13.62 -19.87
N LEU A 162 -13.08 14.19 -18.98
CA LEU A 162 -12.14 15.28 -19.31
C LEU A 162 -11.11 14.86 -20.38
N ARG A 163 -10.55 13.66 -20.25
CA ARG A 163 -9.63 13.10 -21.27
C ARG A 163 -10.34 12.87 -22.59
N GLY A 164 -11.60 12.42 -22.54
CA GLY A 164 -12.48 12.38 -23.70
C GLY A 164 -12.49 13.73 -24.39
N CYS A 165 -12.96 14.78 -23.69
CA CYS A 165 -13.07 16.14 -24.23
C CYS A 165 -11.78 16.66 -24.87
N LEU A 166 -10.63 16.39 -24.25
CA LEU A 166 -9.32 16.79 -24.79
C LEU A 166 -8.95 16.05 -26.09
N ASN A 167 -9.29 14.76 -26.19
CA ASN A 167 -8.90 13.92 -27.32
C ASN A 167 -9.87 14.03 -28.51
N PHE A 168 -11.15 14.31 -28.28
CA PHE A 168 -12.16 14.40 -29.36
C PHE A 168 -13.07 15.63 -29.23
N PRO A 169 -12.54 16.86 -29.24
CA PRO A 169 -13.26 18.08 -28.85
C PRO A 169 -14.55 18.36 -29.65
N SER A 170 -14.70 17.80 -30.85
CA SER A 170 -15.86 17.97 -31.73
C SER A 170 -16.97 16.93 -31.54
N ASN A 171 -16.79 15.95 -30.66
CA ASN A 171 -17.80 14.90 -30.45
C ASN A 171 -18.94 15.43 -29.56
N GLU A 172 -20.18 15.47 -30.04
CA GLU A 172 -21.33 15.92 -29.24
C GLU A 172 -21.99 14.77 -28.45
N GLN A 173 -21.57 13.52 -28.65
CA GLN A 173 -22.20 12.33 -28.05
C GLN A 173 -21.39 11.72 -26.91
N TRP A 174 -20.79 12.54 -26.05
CA TRP A 174 -19.98 12.10 -24.90
C TRP A 174 -20.71 11.14 -23.96
N ASP A 175 -22.00 11.37 -23.72
CA ASP A 175 -22.81 10.56 -22.80
C ASP A 175 -23.04 9.12 -23.30
N LYS A 176 -22.76 8.86 -24.58
CA LYS A 176 -22.89 7.52 -25.19
C LYS A 176 -21.58 6.72 -25.18
N ILE A 177 -20.45 7.36 -24.85
CA ILE A 177 -19.16 6.67 -24.78
C ILE A 177 -19.13 5.82 -23.52
N LYS A 178 -18.93 4.51 -23.71
CA LYS A 178 -18.81 3.59 -22.59
C LYS A 178 -17.53 3.91 -21.80
N PRO A 179 -17.61 3.98 -20.46
CA PRO A 179 -16.41 4.17 -19.66
C PRO A 179 -15.48 2.94 -19.80
N PRO A 180 -14.17 3.11 -19.56
CA PRO A 180 -13.21 2.03 -19.51
C PRO A 180 -13.67 0.85 -18.65
N ALA A 181 -13.34 -0.37 -19.08
CA ALA A 181 -13.76 -1.61 -18.41
C ALA A 181 -13.39 -1.67 -16.92
N TYR A 182 -12.27 -1.05 -16.52
CA TYR A 182 -11.86 -0.99 -15.12
C TYR A 182 -12.83 -0.15 -14.26
N LEU A 183 -13.42 0.93 -14.80
CA LEU A 183 -14.42 1.73 -14.10
C LEU A 183 -15.73 0.99 -13.95
N ILE A 184 -16.17 0.31 -15.02
CA ILE A 184 -17.36 -0.56 -14.97
C ILE A 184 -17.18 -1.62 -13.87
N THR A 185 -16.02 -2.27 -13.85
CA THR A 185 -15.69 -3.31 -12.86
C THR A 185 -15.68 -2.74 -11.43
N GLN A 186 -15.13 -1.55 -11.22
CA GLN A 186 -15.12 -0.90 -9.91
C GLN A 186 -16.52 -0.50 -9.44
N THR A 187 -17.34 0.07 -10.33
CA THR A 187 -18.76 0.38 -10.07
C THR A 187 -19.52 -0.86 -9.60
N LEU A 188 -19.41 -1.96 -10.34
CA LEU A 188 -20.10 -3.22 -10.01
C LEU A 188 -19.64 -3.78 -8.66
N LYS A 189 -18.33 -3.72 -8.38
CA LYS A 189 -17.79 -4.16 -7.08
C LYS A 189 -18.34 -3.34 -5.93
N ILE A 190 -18.41 -2.01 -6.05
CA ILE A 190 -18.96 -1.14 -4.99
C ILE A 190 -20.44 -1.45 -4.77
N LEU A 191 -21.23 -1.58 -5.84
CA LEU A 191 -22.66 -1.91 -5.72
C LEU A 191 -22.87 -3.27 -5.05
N HIS A 192 -22.06 -4.27 -5.39
CA HIS A 192 -22.09 -5.57 -4.75
C HIS A 192 -21.71 -5.49 -3.26
N LEU A 193 -20.71 -4.69 -2.90
CA LEU A 193 -20.34 -4.48 -1.50
C LEU A 193 -21.46 -3.80 -0.72
N CYS A 194 -22.17 -2.83 -1.30
CA CYS A 194 -23.34 -2.22 -0.68
C CYS A 194 -24.51 -3.20 -0.46
N THR A 195 -24.64 -4.25 -1.28
CA THR A 195 -25.64 -5.31 -1.07
C THR A 195 -25.22 -6.33 -0.01
N MET A 196 -23.91 -6.54 0.16
CA MET A 196 -23.37 -7.50 1.13
C MET A 196 -23.16 -6.91 2.53
N SER A 197 -23.12 -5.58 2.63
CA SER A 197 -22.94 -4.85 3.89
C SER A 197 -24.29 -4.46 4.50
N ASP A 198 -24.34 -4.53 5.83
CA ASP A 198 -25.45 -4.12 6.68
C ASP A 198 -25.43 -2.58 6.86
N ILE A 199 -25.79 -1.86 5.79
CA ILE A 199 -25.79 -0.39 5.70
C ILE A 199 -27.19 0.15 5.43
N SER A 200 -27.43 1.41 5.82
CA SER A 200 -28.72 2.09 5.61
C SER A 200 -29.10 2.17 4.13
N GLU A 201 -30.41 2.13 3.85
CA GLU A 201 -30.92 2.32 2.49
C GLU A 201 -30.62 3.73 1.96
N GLU A 202 -30.56 4.75 2.82
CA GLU A 202 -30.16 6.10 2.39
C GLU A 202 -28.72 6.11 1.86
N LEU A 203 -27.79 5.47 2.57
CA LEU A 203 -26.40 5.38 2.12
C LEU A 203 -26.27 4.54 0.84
N ARG A 204 -27.00 3.42 0.75
CA ARG A 204 -27.02 2.59 -0.46
C ARG A 204 -27.52 3.38 -1.67
N SER A 205 -28.57 4.20 -1.49
CA SER A 205 -29.08 5.12 -2.51
C SER A 205 -28.06 6.19 -2.89
N LEU A 206 -27.43 6.82 -1.89
CA LEU A 206 -26.40 7.84 -2.10
C LEU A 206 -25.20 7.31 -2.89
N VAL A 207 -24.66 6.14 -2.50
CA VAL A 207 -23.56 5.49 -3.22
C VAL A 207 -23.95 5.19 -4.66
N ARG A 208 -25.16 4.67 -4.89
CA ARG A 208 -25.67 4.40 -6.24
C ARG A 208 -25.78 5.68 -7.07
N ALA A 209 -26.25 6.78 -6.49
CA ALA A 209 -26.33 8.08 -7.16
C ALA A 209 -24.93 8.64 -7.49
N ILE A 210 -23.97 8.54 -6.57
CA ILE A 210 -22.59 9.02 -6.77
C ILE A 210 -21.90 8.29 -7.90
N VAL A 211 -22.04 6.96 -7.95
CA VAL A 211 -21.32 6.11 -8.92
C VAL A 211 -21.96 6.15 -10.32
N ASN A 212 -23.25 6.49 -10.42
CA ASN A 212 -23.97 6.55 -11.70
C ASN A 212 -24.07 7.95 -12.32
N ALA A 213 -23.73 9.01 -11.59
CA ALA A 213 -23.57 10.37 -12.13
C ALA A 213 -22.32 10.49 -13.05
#